data_AF-A0A1G9AE22-F1
#
_entry.id   AF-A0A1G9AE22-F1
#
_cell.length_a   1.000
_cell.length_b   1.000
_cell.length_c   1.000
_cell.angle_alpha   90.00
_cell.angle_beta   90.00
_cell.angle_gamma   90.00
#
_symmetry.space_group_name_H-M   'P 1'
#
loop_
_entity.id
_entity.type
_entity.pdbx_description
1 polymer ?
#
loop_
_entity_poly.entity_id
_entity_poly.type
_entity_poly.pdbx_seq_one_letter_code
_entity_poly.pdbx_strand_id
1 'polypeptide(L)'
;MSPRIEVLSGLGDKSPAAILVEAEGKRLLLDAGGALHSGQSTAWVDGLDVDAVLISHDHFDHIGAVAELPAELPLYCTAVVAAALPGGREWRALPERGQCRIEGIPVTTGHAGHSLGGVWLHLGIGSGVFYSGDACLESQLFPFDMPPPARIALLDASYGRYDTPQAQCRAAIARSLTGPRVLPVPLSGRGLEMALWLDAHAERLGIAWNLDAACRQALEQLLRLPGSLRRDAHDATIRRLLDAPRVGSPELWLVEDCDDDPQDWPEHRLLHTGYLTPRRQRQKADGEVDWLRWNVHLRLTHMRGLTNRLGAERVIPLFTREVRAVGELLTATEEPAMSEEGSDAAG
;
A
#
# COMPACT_ATOMS: atom_id res chain seq x y z
N MET A 1 31.36 -3.64 1.11
CA MET A 1 31.39 -2.60 0.07
C MET A 1 30.13 -1.77 0.18
N SER A 2 30.15 -0.49 -0.23
CA SER A 2 28.94 0.34 -0.24
C SER A 2 28.10 0.02 -1.49
N PRO A 3 26.77 -0.14 -1.37
CA PRO A 3 25.90 -0.33 -2.53
C PRO A 3 25.82 0.96 -3.35
N ARG A 4 25.63 0.83 -4.66
CA ARG A 4 25.12 1.92 -5.50
C ARG A 4 23.61 1.72 -5.65
N ILE A 5 22.85 2.79 -5.43
CA ILE A 5 21.39 2.78 -5.56
C ILE A 5 21.01 3.87 -6.54
N GLU A 6 20.22 3.51 -7.53
CA GLU A 6 19.70 4.41 -8.56
C GLU A 6 18.18 4.24 -8.62
N VAL A 7 17.46 5.34 -8.41
CA VAL A 7 15.99 5.35 -8.50
C VAL A 7 15.65 5.69 -9.95
N LEU A 8 15.40 4.65 -10.75
CA LEU A 8 15.08 4.81 -12.17
C LEU A 8 13.67 5.42 -12.34
N SER A 9 12.76 5.07 -11.43
CA SER A 9 11.44 5.68 -11.29
C SER A 9 10.93 5.54 -9.85
N GLY A 10 9.94 6.34 -9.45
CA GLY A 10 9.40 6.40 -8.09
C GLY A 10 9.95 7.54 -7.23
N LEU A 11 10.77 8.44 -7.77
CA LEU A 11 11.23 9.66 -7.07
C LEU A 11 10.59 10.92 -7.68
N GLY A 12 10.09 11.81 -6.83
CA GLY A 12 9.58 13.13 -7.26
C GLY A 12 8.13 13.13 -7.76
N ASP A 13 7.46 11.98 -7.84
CA ASP A 13 6.03 11.86 -8.12
C ASP A 13 5.49 10.52 -7.57
N LYS A 14 4.16 10.31 -7.53
CA LYS A 14 3.57 8.96 -7.40
C LYS A 14 3.69 8.29 -8.77
N SER A 15 4.88 7.74 -9.02
CA SER A 15 5.30 7.15 -10.29
C SER A 15 5.63 5.66 -10.14
N PRO A 16 5.71 4.92 -11.26
CA PRO A 16 5.92 3.48 -11.20
C PRO A 16 7.21 3.15 -10.47
N ALA A 17 7.19 2.15 -9.61
CA ALA A 17 8.35 1.77 -8.82
C ALA A 17 9.39 1.04 -9.67
N ALA A 18 10.61 1.59 -9.71
CA ALA A 18 11.77 0.93 -10.31
C ALA A 18 13.05 1.44 -9.64
N ILE A 19 13.63 0.62 -8.76
CA ILE A 19 14.83 0.97 -8.02
C ILE A 19 15.92 -0.05 -8.31
N LEU A 20 17.03 0.41 -8.88
CA LEU A 20 18.21 -0.41 -9.15
C LEU A 20 19.16 -0.38 -7.94
N VAL A 21 19.54 -1.56 -7.47
CA VAL A 21 20.58 -1.74 -6.45
C VAL A 21 21.74 -2.54 -7.04
N GLU A 22 22.92 -1.94 -7.08
CA GLU A 22 24.15 -2.59 -7.50
C GLU A 22 25.06 -2.87 -6.30
N ALA A 23 25.43 -4.13 -6.10
CA ALA A 23 26.34 -4.56 -5.05
C ALA A 23 26.95 -5.92 -5.40
N GLU A 24 28.18 -6.17 -4.93
CA GLU A 24 28.82 -7.49 -5.07
C GLU A 24 28.91 -8.00 -6.53
N GLY A 25 29.01 -7.08 -7.50
CA GLY A 25 29.02 -7.40 -8.92
C GLY A 25 27.66 -7.78 -9.50
N LYS A 26 26.58 -7.58 -8.75
CA LYS A 26 25.20 -7.91 -9.10
C LYS A 26 24.31 -6.67 -9.14
N ARG A 27 23.28 -6.73 -9.98
CA ARG A 27 22.33 -5.66 -10.29
C ARG A 27 20.92 -6.19 -10.03
N LEU A 28 20.32 -5.76 -8.92
CA LEU A 28 18.96 -6.16 -8.52
C LEU A 28 17.99 -5.03 -8.78
N LEU A 29 16.86 -5.33 -9.43
CA LEU A 29 15.73 -4.40 -9.56
C LEU A 29 14.72 -4.65 -8.43
N LEU A 30 14.35 -3.60 -7.70
CA LEU A 30 13.25 -3.63 -6.74
C LEU A 30 12.02 -2.99 -7.40
N ASP A 31 10.98 -3.81 -7.57
CA ASP A 31 9.75 -3.55 -8.33
C ASP A 31 9.94 -3.24 -9.82
N ALA A 32 8.89 -3.49 -10.59
CA ALA A 32 8.81 -3.24 -12.02
C ALA A 32 7.45 -2.61 -12.35
N GLY A 33 7.27 -1.36 -11.96
CA GLY A 33 5.99 -0.66 -11.99
C GLY A 33 5.48 -0.24 -13.37
N GLY A 34 4.17 -0.37 -13.60
CA GLY A 34 3.49 0.21 -14.77
C GLY A 34 2.93 1.61 -14.52
N ALA A 35 2.62 2.33 -15.59
CA ALA A 35 2.02 3.66 -15.56
C ALA A 35 0.59 3.65 -14.96
N LEU A 36 0.35 4.44 -13.91
CA LEU A 36 -0.97 4.56 -13.25
C LEU A 36 -2.01 5.33 -14.07
N HIS A 37 -1.56 6.15 -15.02
CA HIS A 37 -2.43 6.89 -15.91
C HIS A 37 -1.70 7.20 -17.22
N SER A 38 -2.48 7.54 -18.25
CA SER A 38 -1.94 7.99 -19.53
C SER A 38 -0.97 9.16 -19.36
N GLY A 39 0.16 9.11 -20.07
CA GLY A 39 1.20 10.13 -20.06
C GLY A 39 2.29 9.95 -18.99
N GLN A 40 2.17 8.98 -18.09
CA GLN A 40 3.25 8.63 -17.17
C GLN A 40 4.28 7.73 -17.87
N SER A 41 5.57 7.99 -17.65
CA SER A 41 6.65 7.30 -18.36
C SER A 41 7.04 5.97 -17.71
N THR A 42 7.26 4.94 -18.53
CA THR A 42 7.93 3.67 -18.19
C THR A 42 9.28 3.51 -18.91
N ALA A 43 9.86 4.61 -19.42
CA ALA A 43 11.13 4.58 -20.17
C ALA A 43 12.33 4.07 -19.37
N TRP A 44 12.17 3.90 -18.05
CA TRP A 44 13.17 3.26 -17.19
C TRP A 44 13.44 1.79 -17.57
N VAL A 45 12.52 1.14 -18.30
CA VAL A 45 12.69 -0.23 -18.82
C VAL A 45 13.72 -0.28 -19.94
N ASP A 46 13.90 0.81 -20.69
CA ASP A 46 14.75 0.84 -21.88
C ASP A 46 16.23 0.62 -21.53
N GLY A 47 16.83 -0.42 -22.12
CA GLY A 47 18.25 -0.75 -21.88
C GLY A 47 18.54 -1.27 -20.47
N LEU A 48 17.50 -1.71 -19.74
CA LEU A 48 17.67 -2.27 -18.41
C LEU A 48 18.51 -3.56 -18.46
N ASP A 49 19.67 -3.50 -17.82
CA ASP A 49 20.55 -4.63 -17.59
C ASP A 49 20.52 -4.96 -16.09
N VAL A 50 19.91 -6.08 -15.69
CA VAL A 50 19.81 -6.53 -14.29
C VAL A 50 19.87 -8.05 -14.22
N ASP A 51 20.38 -8.58 -13.10
CA ASP A 51 20.48 -10.02 -12.87
C ASP A 51 19.16 -10.63 -12.35
N ALA A 52 18.37 -9.86 -11.60
CA ALA A 52 17.11 -10.32 -11.02
C ALA A 52 16.18 -9.17 -10.65
N VAL A 53 14.88 -9.49 -10.57
CA VAL A 53 13.80 -8.58 -10.16
C VAL A 53 13.15 -9.11 -8.90
N LEU A 54 12.94 -8.25 -7.90
CA LEU A 54 12.22 -8.56 -6.68
C LEU A 54 10.96 -7.70 -6.63
N ILE A 55 9.80 -8.33 -6.54
CA ILE A 55 8.51 -7.65 -6.48
C ILE A 55 8.01 -7.64 -5.03
N SER A 56 7.68 -6.45 -4.53
CA SER A 56 7.18 -6.20 -3.18
C SER A 56 5.71 -6.60 -3.02
N HIS A 57 4.84 -6.21 -3.94
CA HIS A 57 3.41 -6.48 -3.89
C HIS A 57 2.72 -6.38 -5.27
N ASP A 58 1.40 -6.59 -5.31
CA ASP A 58 0.59 -6.85 -6.51
C ASP A 58 0.01 -5.62 -7.23
N HIS A 59 0.24 -4.41 -6.73
CA HIS A 59 -0.32 -3.22 -7.39
C HIS A 59 0.38 -2.90 -8.72
N PHE A 60 -0.40 -2.34 -9.64
CA PHE A 60 0.05 -2.11 -11.02
C PHE A 60 1.27 -1.18 -11.09
N ASP A 61 1.38 -0.18 -10.23
CA ASP A 61 2.57 0.69 -10.12
C ASP A 61 3.81 0.00 -9.54
N HIS A 62 3.73 -1.27 -9.17
CA HIS A 62 4.85 -2.09 -8.71
C HIS A 62 5.12 -3.32 -9.59
N ILE A 63 4.12 -3.79 -10.36
CA ILE A 63 4.25 -4.99 -11.21
C ILE A 63 3.97 -4.78 -12.70
N GLY A 64 3.35 -3.66 -13.07
CA GLY A 64 2.74 -3.49 -14.39
C GLY A 64 3.70 -3.56 -15.57
N ALA A 65 4.99 -3.26 -15.35
CA ALA A 65 6.02 -3.37 -16.38
C ALA A 65 6.68 -4.75 -16.45
N VAL A 66 6.30 -5.72 -15.61
CA VAL A 66 6.82 -7.10 -15.71
C VAL A 66 6.57 -7.70 -17.10
N ALA A 67 5.46 -7.33 -17.75
CA ALA A 67 5.15 -7.77 -19.11
C ALA A 67 6.14 -7.26 -20.18
N GLU A 68 6.89 -6.21 -19.87
CA GLU A 68 7.88 -5.58 -20.77
C GLU A 68 9.29 -6.14 -20.54
N LEU A 69 9.50 -6.93 -19.47
CA LEU A 69 10.79 -7.52 -19.13
C LEU A 69 11.07 -8.83 -19.90
N PRO A 70 12.35 -9.20 -20.13
CA PRO A 70 12.70 -10.48 -20.72
C PRO A 70 12.12 -11.66 -19.94
N ALA A 71 11.53 -12.62 -20.65
CA ALA A 71 10.79 -13.75 -20.05
C ALA A 71 11.67 -14.65 -19.17
N GLU A 72 12.95 -14.72 -19.45
CA GLU A 72 13.99 -15.48 -18.76
C GLU A 72 14.59 -14.76 -17.54
N LEU A 73 14.37 -13.45 -17.40
CA LEU A 73 14.92 -12.66 -16.30
C LEU A 73 14.37 -13.16 -14.96
N PRO A 74 15.20 -13.65 -14.02
CA PRO A 74 14.72 -14.17 -12.75
C PRO A 74 13.86 -13.16 -11.97
N LEU A 75 12.63 -13.54 -11.69
CA LEU A 75 11.68 -12.74 -10.90
C LEU A 75 11.38 -13.43 -9.58
N TYR A 76 11.42 -12.67 -8.51
CA TYR A 76 11.17 -13.13 -7.15
C TYR A 76 9.99 -12.37 -6.56
N CYS A 77 8.97 -13.10 -6.08
CA CYS A 77 7.80 -12.52 -5.42
C CYS A 77 7.18 -13.54 -4.44
N THR A 78 6.26 -13.11 -3.59
CA THR A 78 5.48 -14.06 -2.78
C THR A 78 4.51 -14.84 -3.67
N ALA A 79 4.03 -15.99 -3.19
CA ALA A 79 3.10 -16.82 -3.95
C ALA A 79 1.76 -16.13 -4.22
N VAL A 80 1.32 -15.23 -3.32
CA VAL A 80 0.11 -14.42 -3.52
C VAL A 80 0.32 -13.42 -4.65
N VAL A 81 1.44 -12.70 -4.65
CA VAL A 81 1.77 -11.72 -5.69
C VAL A 81 1.94 -12.40 -7.06
N ALA A 82 2.44 -13.64 -7.08
CA ALA A 82 2.59 -14.40 -8.31
C ALA A 82 1.28 -14.61 -9.08
N ALA A 83 0.13 -14.62 -8.40
CA ALA A 83 -1.18 -14.76 -9.03
C ALA A 83 -1.58 -13.54 -9.87
N ALA A 84 -0.96 -12.38 -9.65
CA ALA A 84 -1.18 -11.15 -10.41
C ALA A 84 -0.18 -10.96 -11.56
N LEU A 85 0.81 -11.86 -11.70
CA LEU A 85 1.80 -11.77 -12.78
C LEU A 85 1.17 -12.06 -14.15
N PRO A 86 1.75 -11.53 -15.25
CA PRO A 86 1.36 -11.91 -16.60
C PRO A 86 1.39 -13.44 -16.79
N GLY A 87 0.42 -13.96 -17.53
CA GLY A 87 0.30 -15.40 -17.77
C GLY A 87 1.57 -16.02 -18.37
N GLY A 88 2.04 -17.13 -17.78
CA GLY A 88 3.25 -17.83 -18.21
C GLY A 88 4.56 -17.23 -17.72
N ARG A 89 4.54 -16.12 -16.95
CA ARG A 89 5.74 -15.56 -16.32
C ARG A 89 6.28 -16.51 -15.26
N GLU A 90 7.48 -17.02 -15.46
CA GLU A 90 8.19 -17.79 -14.44
C GLU A 90 8.58 -16.88 -13.26
N TRP A 91 8.51 -17.44 -12.05
CA TRP A 91 8.85 -16.74 -10.81
C TRP A 91 9.47 -17.71 -9.81
N ARG A 92 10.17 -17.15 -8.84
CA ARG A 92 10.80 -17.84 -7.72
C ARG A 92 10.27 -17.27 -6.42
N ALA A 93 10.10 -18.12 -5.40
CA ALA A 93 9.48 -17.67 -4.16
C ALA A 93 10.38 -16.71 -3.37
N LEU A 94 9.82 -15.56 -3.02
CA LEU A 94 10.19 -14.81 -1.82
C LEU A 94 9.40 -15.34 -0.64
N PRO A 95 10.02 -15.55 0.53
CA PRO A 95 9.26 -15.82 1.73
C PRO A 95 8.41 -14.60 2.09
N GLU A 96 7.23 -14.79 2.66
CA GLU A 96 6.41 -13.71 3.24
C GLU A 96 7.08 -13.12 4.49
N ARG A 97 7.82 -13.97 5.20
CA ARG A 97 8.65 -13.64 6.35
C ARG A 97 9.86 -14.56 6.37
N GLY A 98 11.05 -14.01 6.54
CA GLY A 98 12.27 -14.80 6.73
C GLY A 98 13.38 -14.36 5.79
N GLN A 99 14.30 -15.27 5.49
CA GLN A 99 15.50 -14.96 4.73
C GLN A 99 15.67 -15.90 3.53
N CYS A 100 16.18 -15.34 2.44
CA CYS A 100 16.64 -16.09 1.28
C CYS A 100 17.93 -15.46 0.72
N ARG A 101 18.45 -16.02 -0.38
CA ARG A 101 19.60 -15.46 -1.11
C ARG A 101 19.22 -15.29 -2.57
N ILE A 102 19.47 -14.11 -3.12
CA ILE A 102 19.19 -13.76 -4.51
C ILE A 102 20.48 -13.27 -5.11
N GLU A 103 20.99 -13.96 -6.14
CA GLU A 103 22.27 -13.64 -6.76
C GLU A 103 23.44 -13.56 -5.74
N GLY A 104 23.37 -14.31 -4.64
CA GLY A 104 24.36 -14.26 -3.56
C GLY A 104 24.15 -13.16 -2.52
N ILE A 105 23.21 -12.24 -2.73
CA ILE A 105 22.86 -11.19 -1.76
C ILE A 105 21.84 -11.76 -0.76
N PRO A 106 22.09 -11.67 0.57
CA PRO A 106 21.08 -12.01 1.58
C PRO A 106 19.88 -11.06 1.48
N VAL A 107 18.67 -11.61 1.42
CA VAL A 107 17.43 -10.85 1.41
C VAL A 107 16.56 -11.31 2.57
N THR A 108 16.14 -10.38 3.42
CA THR A 108 15.15 -10.61 4.47
C THR A 108 13.84 -9.96 4.06
N THR A 109 12.72 -10.62 4.30
CA THR A 109 11.38 -10.11 4.05
C THR A 109 10.53 -10.16 5.31
N GLY A 110 9.51 -9.31 5.33
CA GLY A 110 8.42 -9.34 6.29
C GLY A 110 7.21 -8.62 5.73
N HIS A 111 6.05 -8.81 6.35
CA HIS A 111 4.80 -8.24 5.84
C HIS A 111 4.85 -6.70 5.87
N ALA A 112 4.35 -6.07 4.80
CA ALA A 112 4.32 -4.61 4.65
C ALA A 112 3.01 -3.97 5.14
N GLY A 113 2.01 -4.74 5.54
CA GLY A 113 0.72 -4.26 6.06
C GLY A 113 -0.15 -3.48 5.06
N HIS A 114 0.29 -3.37 3.80
CA HIS A 114 -0.37 -2.58 2.76
C HIS A 114 -1.38 -3.41 1.95
N SER A 115 -0.93 -4.53 1.38
CA SER A 115 -1.76 -5.45 0.59
C SER A 115 -1.50 -6.90 0.99
N LEU A 116 -2.30 -7.81 0.44
CA LEU A 116 -2.24 -9.23 0.76
C LEU A 116 -0.99 -9.87 0.15
N GLY A 117 -0.16 -10.48 0.99
CA GLY A 117 1.11 -11.08 0.54
C GLY A 117 2.18 -10.07 0.14
N GLY A 118 1.93 -8.76 0.33
CA GLY A 118 2.91 -7.71 0.13
C GLY A 118 3.98 -7.70 1.22
N VAL A 119 5.24 -7.52 0.81
CA VAL A 119 6.41 -7.56 1.70
C VAL A 119 7.29 -6.33 1.53
N TRP A 120 7.94 -5.92 2.62
CA TRP A 120 9.13 -5.09 2.53
C TRP A 120 10.36 -5.96 2.28
N LEU A 121 11.42 -5.36 1.73
CA LEU A 121 12.68 -6.02 1.41
C LEU A 121 13.82 -5.41 2.22
N HIS A 122 14.67 -6.24 2.83
CA HIS A 122 15.92 -5.82 3.43
C HIS A 122 17.08 -6.59 2.79
N LEU A 123 18.00 -5.85 2.17
CA LEU A 123 19.18 -6.41 1.53
C LEU A 123 20.35 -6.34 2.51
N GLY A 124 20.98 -7.49 2.77
CA GLY A 124 22.15 -7.64 3.65
C GLY A 124 23.44 -7.10 3.04
N ILE A 125 23.42 -5.91 2.45
CA ILE A 125 24.55 -5.26 1.80
C ILE A 125 25.11 -4.17 2.71
N GLY A 126 26.41 -4.24 3.02
CA GLY A 126 27.06 -3.27 3.92
C GLY A 126 26.39 -3.25 5.30
N SER A 127 25.84 -2.10 5.69
CA SER A 127 25.08 -1.93 6.95
C SER A 127 23.56 -2.01 6.75
N GLY A 128 23.10 -2.63 5.66
CA GLY A 128 21.69 -2.86 5.34
C GLY A 128 21.08 -1.79 4.44
N VAL A 129 20.30 -2.25 3.46
CA VAL A 129 19.42 -1.43 2.61
C VAL A 129 17.99 -1.92 2.81
N PHE A 130 17.12 -1.05 3.31
CA PHE A 130 15.70 -1.33 3.51
C PHE A 130 14.89 -0.68 2.39
N TYR A 131 13.96 -1.43 1.81
CA TYR A 131 12.95 -0.95 0.88
C TYR A 131 11.57 -1.36 1.37
N SER A 132 10.70 -0.39 1.63
CA SER A 132 9.38 -0.67 2.19
C SER A 132 8.38 -1.26 1.20
N GLY A 133 8.59 -1.10 -0.12
CA GLY A 133 7.47 -1.11 -1.07
C GLY A 133 6.46 -0.02 -0.69
N ASP A 134 5.18 -0.24 -0.96
CA ASP A 134 4.10 0.46 -0.26
C ASP A 134 3.83 -0.23 1.09
N ALA A 135 3.67 0.56 2.17
CA ALA A 135 3.64 0.03 3.52
C ALA A 135 2.60 0.71 4.42
N CYS A 136 1.96 -0.05 5.31
CA CYS A 136 1.01 0.48 6.30
C CYS A 136 1.18 -0.16 7.68
N LEU A 137 1.37 0.67 8.71
CA LEU A 137 1.43 0.21 10.09
C LEU A 137 0.05 0.15 10.77
N GLU A 138 -0.95 0.80 10.19
CA GLU A 138 -2.28 0.98 10.80
C GLU A 138 -3.34 -0.02 10.34
N SER A 139 -3.03 -0.89 9.37
CA SER A 139 -3.99 -1.90 8.92
C SER A 139 -4.38 -2.81 10.08
N GLN A 140 -5.67 -2.99 10.29
CA GLN A 140 -6.23 -3.92 11.25
C GLN A 140 -6.32 -5.34 10.69
N LEU A 141 -6.24 -5.51 9.36
CA LEU A 141 -6.30 -6.82 8.70
C LEU A 141 -4.90 -7.34 8.34
N PHE A 142 -4.06 -6.52 7.71
CA PHE A 142 -2.75 -6.96 7.25
C PHE A 142 -1.68 -6.71 8.34
N PRO A 143 -0.82 -7.69 8.64
CA PRO A 143 0.27 -7.51 9.59
C PRO A 143 1.39 -6.66 8.99
N PHE A 144 2.12 -5.96 9.86
CA PHE A 144 3.38 -5.32 9.52
C PHE A 144 4.48 -5.91 10.41
N ASP A 145 5.52 -6.48 9.81
CA ASP A 145 6.65 -7.03 10.55
C ASP A 145 7.75 -5.99 10.73
N MET A 146 8.29 -5.86 11.93
CA MET A 146 9.37 -4.90 12.17
C MET A 146 10.66 -5.32 11.46
N PRO A 147 11.24 -4.47 10.60
CA PRO A 147 12.48 -4.81 9.90
C PRO A 147 13.71 -4.75 10.80
N PRO A 148 14.80 -5.46 10.44
CA PRO A 148 16.09 -5.32 11.09
C PRO A 148 16.74 -3.96 10.76
N PRO A 149 17.78 -3.52 11.52
CA PRO A 149 18.48 -2.28 11.25
C PRO A 149 19.00 -2.16 9.81
N ALA A 150 18.94 -0.94 9.26
CA ALA A 150 19.42 -0.64 7.92
C ALA A 150 19.92 0.81 7.87
N ARG A 151 21.16 0.99 7.42
CA ARG A 151 21.77 2.32 7.27
C ARG A 151 21.10 3.16 6.17
N ILE A 152 20.59 2.51 5.13
CA ILE A 152 19.86 3.17 4.04
C ILE A 152 18.41 2.69 4.05
N ALA A 153 17.46 3.64 4.03
CA ALA A 153 16.04 3.37 3.97
C ALA A 153 15.40 4.04 2.75
N LEU A 154 14.75 3.24 1.91
CA LEU A 154 13.90 3.63 0.79
C LEU A 154 12.44 3.47 1.28
N LEU A 155 11.77 4.58 1.60
CA LEU A 155 10.49 4.56 2.31
C LEU A 155 9.33 5.03 1.44
N ASP A 156 8.19 4.36 1.59
CA ASP A 156 6.88 4.79 1.10
C ASP A 156 6.53 6.15 1.71
N ALA A 157 6.63 7.19 0.89
CA ALA A 157 6.17 8.52 1.23
C ALA A 157 4.97 8.93 0.38
N SER A 158 4.14 7.98 -0.07
CA SER A 158 2.99 8.24 -0.95
C SER A 158 2.05 9.34 -0.42
N TYR A 159 2.01 9.56 0.90
CA TYR A 159 1.24 10.65 1.52
C TYR A 159 2.05 11.88 1.94
N GLY A 160 3.34 11.96 1.61
CA GLY A 160 4.20 13.09 1.88
C GLY A 160 4.25 13.42 3.38
N ARG A 161 3.84 14.65 3.74
CA ARG A 161 3.80 15.10 5.14
C ARG A 161 2.50 14.78 5.88
N TYR A 162 1.57 14.05 5.26
CA TYR A 162 0.30 13.70 5.88
C TYR A 162 0.50 12.89 7.16
N ASP A 163 -0.26 13.25 8.21
CA ASP A 163 -0.11 12.61 9.51
C ASP A 163 -1.42 12.35 10.26
N THR A 164 -2.59 12.42 9.60
CA THR A 164 -3.86 12.08 10.25
C THR A 164 -4.00 10.57 10.44
N PRO A 165 -4.18 10.06 11.68
CA PRO A 165 -4.32 8.63 11.95
C PRO A 165 -5.54 7.98 11.29
N GLN A 166 -5.44 6.69 11.01
CA GLN A 166 -6.51 5.91 10.38
C GLN A 166 -7.81 5.90 11.21
N ALA A 167 -7.72 5.97 12.53
CA ALA A 167 -8.90 6.10 13.39
C ALA A 167 -9.72 7.37 13.08
N GLN A 168 -9.05 8.49 12.80
CA GLN A 168 -9.70 9.75 12.45
C GLN A 168 -10.27 9.69 11.02
N CYS A 169 -9.56 9.05 10.08
CA CYS A 169 -10.04 8.76 8.74
C CYS A 169 -11.36 7.98 8.76
N ARG A 170 -11.42 6.87 9.51
CA ARG A 170 -12.65 6.07 9.67
C ARG A 170 -13.77 6.86 10.33
N ALA A 171 -13.46 7.71 11.31
CA ALA A 171 -14.46 8.59 11.92
C ALA A 171 -15.02 9.63 10.95
N ALA A 172 -14.18 10.18 10.05
CA ALA A 172 -14.62 11.09 9.00
C ALA A 172 -15.54 10.38 8.00
N ILE A 173 -15.17 9.17 7.55
CA ILE A 173 -16.01 8.35 6.67
C ILE A 173 -17.35 8.08 7.34
N ALA A 174 -17.36 7.57 8.57
CA ALA A 174 -18.60 7.30 9.32
C ALA A 174 -19.54 8.51 9.39
N ARG A 175 -19.01 9.72 9.61
CA ARG A 175 -19.80 10.96 9.62
C ARG A 175 -20.37 11.36 8.26
N SER A 176 -19.78 10.91 7.15
CA SER A 176 -20.26 11.20 5.80
C SER A 176 -21.29 10.22 5.26
N LEU A 177 -21.48 9.08 5.93
CA LEU A 177 -22.44 8.04 5.53
C LEU A 177 -23.85 8.39 6.01
N THR A 178 -24.39 9.53 5.54
CA THR A 178 -25.70 10.07 5.93
C THR A 178 -26.78 9.93 4.85
N GLY A 179 -26.52 9.12 3.83
CA GLY A 179 -27.42 8.88 2.70
C GLY A 179 -26.87 7.78 1.79
N PRO A 180 -27.51 7.50 0.64
CA PRO A 180 -27.08 6.42 -0.24
C PRO A 180 -25.67 6.65 -0.82
N ARG A 181 -24.75 5.71 -0.57
CA ARG A 181 -23.35 5.78 -0.98
C ARG A 181 -22.89 4.51 -1.68
N VAL A 182 -21.92 4.67 -2.57
CA VAL A 182 -21.15 3.57 -3.16
C VAL A 182 -19.67 3.85 -2.90
N LEU A 183 -18.96 2.86 -2.36
CA LEU A 183 -17.54 2.91 -2.07
C LEU A 183 -16.83 1.96 -3.04
N PRO A 184 -16.31 2.48 -4.17
CA PRO A 184 -15.47 1.68 -5.05
C PRO A 184 -14.13 1.39 -4.37
N VAL A 185 -13.75 0.11 -4.36
CA VAL A 185 -12.55 -0.39 -3.67
C VAL A 185 -11.79 -1.41 -4.52
N PRO A 186 -10.46 -1.51 -4.36
CA PRO A 186 -9.70 -2.62 -4.91
C PRO A 186 -10.12 -3.94 -4.23
N LEU A 187 -10.08 -5.05 -4.99
CA LEU A 187 -10.38 -6.39 -4.49
C LEU A 187 -9.35 -6.90 -3.48
N SER A 188 -8.09 -6.50 -3.63
CA SER A 188 -7.03 -6.70 -2.64
C SER A 188 -6.81 -5.43 -1.80
N GLY A 189 -6.29 -5.57 -0.58
CA GLY A 189 -6.01 -4.42 0.29
C GLY A 189 -7.26 -3.86 1.00
N ARG A 190 -7.49 -2.54 0.90
CA ARG A 190 -8.46 -1.82 1.75
C ARG A 190 -9.90 -2.29 1.64
N GLY A 191 -10.34 -2.85 0.50
CA GLY A 191 -11.72 -3.33 0.35
C GLY A 191 -12.07 -4.39 1.38
N LEU A 192 -11.15 -5.34 1.61
CA LEU A 192 -11.30 -6.40 2.61
C LEU A 192 -11.38 -5.84 4.04
N GLU A 193 -10.53 -4.87 4.36
CA GLU A 193 -10.52 -4.22 5.68
C GLU A 193 -11.79 -3.37 5.92
N MET A 194 -12.24 -2.66 4.88
CA MET A 194 -13.48 -1.88 4.91
C MET A 194 -14.71 -2.75 5.11
N ALA A 195 -14.78 -3.93 4.50
CA ALA A 195 -15.88 -4.88 4.72
C ALA A 195 -15.97 -5.31 6.19
N LEU A 196 -14.82 -5.61 6.83
CA LEU A 196 -14.77 -5.97 8.25
C LEU A 196 -15.14 -4.80 9.17
N TRP A 197 -14.69 -3.59 8.81
CA TRP A 197 -15.06 -2.38 9.53
C TRP A 197 -16.56 -2.09 9.41
N LEU A 198 -17.16 -2.25 8.22
CA LEU A 198 -18.61 -2.07 8.05
C LEU A 198 -19.39 -3.11 8.84
N ASP A 199 -18.99 -4.39 8.81
CA ASP A 199 -19.63 -5.44 9.62
C ASP A 199 -19.64 -5.11 11.12
N ALA A 200 -18.54 -4.58 11.64
CA ALA A 200 -18.41 -4.22 13.05
C ALA A 200 -19.09 -2.88 13.43
N HIS A 201 -19.43 -2.01 12.47
CA HIS A 201 -19.89 -0.66 12.76
C HIS A 201 -21.26 -0.30 12.19
N ALA A 202 -21.78 -1.00 11.18
CA ALA A 202 -22.98 -0.63 10.44
C ALA A 202 -24.23 -0.55 11.34
N GLU A 203 -24.43 -1.52 12.24
CA GLU A 203 -25.59 -1.53 13.16
C GLU A 203 -25.65 -0.27 14.03
N ARG A 204 -24.52 0.10 14.64
CA ARG A 204 -24.42 1.33 15.46
C ARG A 204 -24.54 2.60 14.62
N LEU A 205 -24.13 2.56 13.35
CA LEU A 205 -24.30 3.68 12.44
C LEU A 205 -25.73 3.76 11.86
N GLY A 206 -26.55 2.72 12.07
CA GLY A 206 -27.90 2.63 11.50
C GLY A 206 -27.91 2.46 9.98
N ILE A 207 -26.83 1.93 9.39
CA ILE A 207 -26.66 1.85 7.93
C ILE A 207 -26.94 0.42 7.45
N ALA A 208 -27.87 0.29 6.51
CA ALA A 208 -28.03 -0.95 5.74
C ALA A 208 -26.98 -0.99 4.62
N TRP A 209 -26.10 -2.00 4.65
CA TRP A 209 -25.01 -2.12 3.67
C TRP A 209 -24.96 -3.49 3.00
N ASN A 210 -24.33 -3.53 1.83
CA ASN A 210 -24.01 -4.77 1.14
C ASN A 210 -22.70 -4.62 0.37
N LEU A 211 -22.13 -5.75 -0.05
CA LEU A 211 -21.01 -5.79 -0.98
C LEU A 211 -21.37 -6.59 -2.23
N ASP A 212 -20.70 -6.28 -3.33
CA ASP A 212 -20.90 -7.00 -4.58
C ASP A 212 -20.32 -8.43 -4.57
N ALA A 213 -20.54 -9.15 -5.68
CA ALA A 213 -20.07 -10.52 -5.82
C ALA A 213 -18.53 -10.64 -5.83
N ALA A 214 -17.84 -9.65 -6.40
CA ALA A 214 -16.39 -9.67 -6.55
C ALA A 214 -15.69 -9.46 -5.18
N CYS A 215 -16.12 -8.46 -4.41
CA CYS A 215 -15.67 -8.24 -3.04
C CYS A 215 -15.96 -9.46 -2.15
N ARG A 216 -17.10 -10.13 -2.37
CA ARG A 216 -17.47 -11.34 -1.62
C ARG A 216 -16.51 -12.47 -1.94
N GLN A 217 -16.25 -12.70 -3.23
CA GLN A 217 -15.30 -13.71 -3.68
C GLN A 217 -13.88 -13.44 -3.13
N ALA A 218 -13.46 -12.17 -3.05
CA ALA A 218 -12.16 -11.81 -2.48
C ALA A 218 -12.04 -12.22 -1.00
N LEU A 219 -13.11 -12.05 -0.20
CA LEU A 219 -13.15 -12.52 1.19
C LEU A 219 -13.14 -14.05 1.30
N GLU A 220 -13.82 -14.75 0.41
CA GLU A 220 -13.76 -16.22 0.35
C GLU A 220 -12.36 -16.72 -0.03
N GLN A 221 -11.70 -16.06 -0.98
CA GLN A 221 -10.32 -16.35 -1.36
C GLN A 221 -9.36 -16.10 -0.20
N LEU A 222 -9.54 -15.00 0.54
CA LEU A 222 -8.74 -14.71 1.74
C LEU A 222 -8.78 -15.86 2.76
N LEU A 223 -9.94 -16.47 3.00
CA LEU A 223 -10.07 -17.61 3.94
C LEU A 223 -9.36 -18.89 3.46
N ARG A 224 -9.11 -19.03 2.16
CA ARG A 224 -8.39 -20.18 1.58
C ARG A 224 -6.87 -20.01 1.67
N LEU A 225 -6.39 -18.78 1.89
CA LEU A 225 -4.98 -18.46 2.02
C LEU A 225 -4.46 -18.67 3.46
N PRO A 226 -3.15 -18.91 3.63
CA PRO A 226 -2.53 -19.08 4.95
C PRO A 226 -2.93 -17.99 5.95
N GLY A 227 -3.26 -18.41 7.18
CA GLY A 227 -3.66 -17.49 8.25
C GLY A 227 -2.61 -16.42 8.58
N SER A 228 -1.32 -16.71 8.34
CA SER A 228 -0.19 -15.80 8.55
C SER A 228 -0.26 -14.50 7.77
N LEU A 229 -1.01 -14.46 6.67
CA LEU A 229 -1.16 -13.29 5.80
C LEU A 229 -2.09 -12.21 6.35
N ARG A 230 -2.76 -12.49 7.46
CA ARG A 230 -3.70 -11.59 8.13
C ARG A 230 -3.51 -11.65 9.64
N ARG A 231 -3.93 -10.61 10.33
CA ARG A 231 -3.94 -10.58 11.80
C ARG A 231 -4.95 -11.59 12.34
N ASP A 232 -4.69 -12.06 13.56
CA ASP A 232 -5.53 -13.05 14.23
C ASP A 232 -6.98 -12.57 14.43
N ALA A 233 -7.87 -13.53 14.69
CA ALA A 233 -9.28 -13.31 15.03
C ALA A 233 -10.19 -12.76 13.91
N HIS A 234 -9.71 -12.62 12.67
CA HIS A 234 -10.56 -12.19 11.54
C HIS A 234 -11.32 -13.32 10.86
N ASP A 235 -10.85 -14.56 10.90
CA ASP A 235 -11.48 -15.70 10.22
C ASP A 235 -12.96 -15.90 10.59
N ALA A 236 -13.26 -15.86 11.89
CA ALA A 236 -14.63 -16.02 12.37
C ALA A 236 -15.51 -14.84 11.93
N THR A 237 -14.96 -13.62 11.95
CA THR A 237 -15.63 -12.41 11.47
C THR A 237 -15.91 -12.49 9.97
N ILE A 238 -14.93 -12.90 9.16
CA ILE A 238 -15.10 -13.06 7.70
C ILE A 238 -16.18 -14.10 7.41
N ARG A 239 -16.15 -15.26 8.06
CA ARG A 239 -17.19 -16.29 7.87
C ARG A 239 -18.58 -15.78 8.24
N ARG A 240 -18.72 -15.14 9.41
CA ARG A 240 -19.99 -14.53 9.84
C ARG A 240 -20.49 -13.51 8.81
N LEU A 241 -19.62 -12.65 8.33
CA LEU A 241 -19.94 -11.66 7.31
C LEU A 241 -20.40 -12.36 6.02
N LEU A 242 -19.70 -13.40 5.56
CA LEU A 242 -20.10 -14.15 4.36
C LEU A 242 -21.46 -14.85 4.53
N ASP A 243 -21.76 -15.38 5.71
CA ASP A 243 -23.02 -16.06 6.02
C ASP A 243 -24.19 -15.10 6.30
N ALA A 244 -23.90 -13.83 6.58
CA ALA A 244 -24.91 -12.84 6.91
C ALA A 244 -25.91 -12.61 5.75
N PRO A 245 -27.22 -12.49 6.03
CA PRO A 245 -28.21 -12.19 5.03
C PRO A 245 -27.95 -10.82 4.39
N ARG A 246 -28.20 -10.71 3.08
CA ARG A 246 -27.90 -9.50 2.32
C ARG A 246 -29.16 -8.71 1.99
N VAL A 247 -29.04 -7.40 2.13
CA VAL A 247 -30.08 -6.45 1.76
C VAL A 247 -30.01 -6.23 0.24
N GLY A 248 -31.13 -6.40 -0.46
CA GLY A 248 -31.19 -6.25 -1.92
C GLY A 248 -31.05 -4.79 -2.39
N SER A 249 -31.44 -3.83 -1.56
CA SER A 249 -31.37 -2.39 -1.84
C SER A 249 -30.75 -1.67 -0.63
N PRO A 250 -29.43 -1.80 -0.40
CA PRO A 250 -28.76 -1.16 0.72
C PRO A 250 -28.59 0.34 0.45
N GLU A 251 -28.47 1.10 1.55
CA GLU A 251 -28.03 2.50 1.48
C GLU A 251 -26.54 2.57 1.13
N LEU A 252 -25.75 1.57 1.52
CA LEU A 252 -24.31 1.55 1.32
C LEU A 252 -23.88 0.34 0.50
N TRP A 253 -23.24 0.61 -0.64
CA TRP A 253 -22.57 -0.40 -1.43
C TRP A 253 -21.06 -0.33 -1.25
N LEU A 254 -20.42 -1.48 -1.03
CA LEU A 254 -18.98 -1.68 -1.16
C LEU A 254 -18.75 -2.53 -2.42
N VAL A 255 -18.10 -1.96 -3.43
CA VAL A 255 -18.02 -2.58 -4.76
C VAL A 255 -16.59 -2.58 -5.29
N GLU A 256 -16.30 -3.50 -6.20
CA GLU A 256 -15.08 -3.44 -6.99
C GLU A 256 -15.00 -2.10 -7.73
N ASP A 257 -13.82 -1.48 -7.71
CA ASP A 257 -13.57 -0.28 -8.49
C ASP A 257 -13.42 -0.62 -9.98
N CYS A 258 -14.51 -0.54 -10.72
CA CYS A 258 -14.56 -0.76 -12.17
C CYS A 258 -14.45 0.55 -12.99
N ASP A 259 -13.96 1.64 -12.37
CA ASP A 259 -13.97 3.00 -12.92
C ASP A 259 -15.40 3.53 -13.24
N ASP A 260 -16.38 3.17 -12.42
CA ASP A 260 -17.79 3.61 -12.52
C ASP A 260 -17.98 5.12 -12.34
N ASP A 261 -18.87 5.74 -13.11
CA ASP A 261 -19.24 7.14 -12.99
C ASP A 261 -20.52 7.35 -12.15
N PRO A 262 -20.79 8.60 -11.70
CA PRO A 262 -22.03 8.91 -10.99
C PRO A 262 -23.31 8.49 -11.74
N GLN A 263 -23.28 8.47 -13.07
CA GLN A 263 -24.42 8.05 -13.90
C GLN A 263 -24.74 6.55 -13.80
N ASP A 264 -23.75 5.73 -13.45
CA ASP A 264 -23.94 4.28 -13.26
C ASP A 264 -24.64 3.98 -11.93
N TRP A 265 -24.66 4.96 -11.03
CA TRP A 265 -25.24 4.89 -9.68
C TRP A 265 -26.22 6.05 -9.44
N PRO A 266 -27.34 6.16 -10.19
CA PRO A 266 -28.21 7.35 -10.17
C PRO A 266 -28.89 7.63 -8.82
N GLU A 267 -28.99 6.61 -7.95
CA GLU A 267 -29.59 6.73 -6.60
C GLU A 267 -28.53 6.89 -5.49
N HIS A 268 -27.24 6.77 -5.81
CA HIS A 268 -26.15 6.77 -4.83
C HIS A 268 -25.07 7.79 -5.20
N ARG A 269 -24.36 8.29 -4.19
CA ARG A 269 -23.21 9.16 -4.41
C ARG A 269 -21.91 8.39 -4.19
N LEU A 270 -21.03 8.42 -5.18
CA LEU A 270 -19.71 7.81 -5.10
C LEU A 270 -18.85 8.48 -4.01
N LEU A 271 -18.26 7.66 -3.14
CA LEU A 271 -17.31 8.07 -2.12
C LEU A 271 -16.01 7.29 -2.32
N HIS A 272 -15.03 7.91 -2.97
CA HIS A 272 -13.72 7.32 -3.15
C HIS A 272 -12.87 7.44 -1.88
N THR A 273 -12.11 6.39 -1.56
CA THR A 273 -11.31 6.33 -0.33
C THR A 273 -9.80 6.22 -0.53
N GLY A 274 -9.35 6.24 -1.79
CA GLY A 274 -7.97 5.97 -2.17
C GLY A 274 -7.30 7.03 -3.02
N TYR A 275 -6.26 6.61 -3.74
CA TYR A 275 -5.71 7.37 -4.85
C TYR A 275 -6.82 7.75 -5.85
N LEU A 276 -6.74 8.97 -6.38
CA LEU A 276 -7.65 9.47 -7.41
C LEU A 276 -6.86 9.69 -8.70
N THR A 277 -7.32 9.07 -9.79
CA THR A 277 -6.80 9.38 -11.13
C THR A 277 -7.04 10.86 -11.47
N PRO A 278 -6.30 11.45 -12.43
CA PRO A 278 -6.52 12.84 -12.84
C PRO A 278 -7.97 13.15 -13.23
N ARG A 279 -8.68 12.17 -13.78
CA ARG A 279 -10.12 12.25 -14.07
C ARG A 279 -10.94 12.40 -12.79
N ARG A 280 -10.75 11.52 -11.80
CA ARG A 280 -11.47 11.59 -10.52
C ARG A 280 -11.14 12.84 -9.71
N GLN A 281 -9.92 13.35 -9.83
CA GLN A 281 -9.55 14.64 -9.23
C GLN A 281 -10.40 15.79 -9.78
N ARG A 282 -10.70 15.80 -11.08
CA ARG A 282 -11.60 16.79 -11.70
C ARG A 282 -13.05 16.61 -11.21
N GLN A 283 -13.59 15.40 -11.27
CA GLN A 283 -14.95 15.11 -10.76
C GLN A 283 -15.13 15.53 -9.30
N LYS A 284 -14.11 15.30 -8.46
CA LYS A 284 -14.09 15.78 -7.07
C LYS A 284 -14.09 17.30 -6.98
N ALA A 285 -13.30 17.99 -7.81
CA ALA A 285 -13.26 19.44 -7.84
C ALA A 285 -14.60 20.06 -8.29
N ASP A 286 -15.29 19.38 -9.21
CA ASP A 286 -16.60 19.78 -9.73
C ASP A 286 -17.76 19.38 -8.80
N GLY A 287 -17.48 18.65 -7.72
CA GLY A 287 -18.47 18.24 -6.72
C GLY A 287 -19.34 17.04 -7.13
N GLU A 288 -18.96 16.32 -8.18
CA GLU A 288 -19.67 15.14 -8.70
C GLU A 288 -19.47 13.91 -7.81
N VAL A 289 -18.28 13.77 -7.23
CA VAL A 289 -17.92 12.65 -6.34
C VAL A 289 -17.34 13.17 -5.03
N ASP A 290 -17.51 12.40 -3.96
CA ASP A 290 -16.86 12.68 -2.68
C ASP A 290 -15.58 11.89 -2.53
N TRP A 291 -14.70 12.38 -1.66
CA TRP A 291 -13.46 11.70 -1.33
C TRP A 291 -13.09 11.87 0.13
N LEU A 292 -12.84 10.75 0.80
CA LEU A 292 -12.33 10.70 2.17
C LEU A 292 -11.34 9.55 2.28
N ARG A 293 -10.10 9.85 2.67
CA ARG A 293 -9.03 8.87 2.72
C ARG A 293 -9.36 7.71 3.68
N TRP A 294 -9.08 6.48 3.23
CA TRP A 294 -8.76 5.34 4.06
C TRP A 294 -7.23 5.16 4.01
N ASN A 295 -6.54 5.35 5.14
CA ASN A 295 -5.09 5.30 5.22
C ASN A 295 -4.58 3.88 4.95
N VAL A 296 -3.83 3.74 3.86
CA VAL A 296 -3.16 2.49 3.47
C VAL A 296 -1.66 2.64 3.27
N HIS A 297 -1.08 3.80 3.61
CA HIS A 297 0.35 4.08 3.48
C HIS A 297 0.94 4.58 4.79
N LEU A 298 2.26 4.74 4.82
CA LEU A 298 2.96 5.36 5.93
C LEU A 298 2.52 6.82 6.08
N ARG A 299 2.29 7.21 7.33
CA ARG A 299 2.15 8.61 7.74
C ARG A 299 3.52 9.16 8.11
N LEU A 300 3.64 10.48 8.23
CA LEU A 300 4.88 11.12 8.64
C LEU A 300 5.41 10.55 9.97
N THR A 301 4.54 10.37 10.97
CA THR A 301 4.91 9.75 12.26
C THR A 301 5.46 8.34 12.08
N HIS A 302 4.90 7.53 11.16
CA HIS A 302 5.40 6.17 10.91
C HIS A 302 6.76 6.18 10.22
N MET A 303 6.95 7.05 9.22
CA MET A 303 8.24 7.16 8.53
C MET A 303 9.35 7.60 9.49
N ARG A 304 9.09 8.55 10.41
CA ARG A 304 10.05 8.95 11.46
C ARG A 304 10.35 7.78 12.40
N GLY A 305 9.31 7.08 12.86
CA GLY A 305 9.45 5.91 13.71
C GLY A 305 10.29 4.80 13.06
N LEU A 306 10.04 4.49 11.78
CA LEU A 306 10.81 3.51 11.02
C LEU A 306 12.25 3.97 10.80
N THR A 307 12.48 5.23 10.43
CA THR A 307 13.84 5.80 10.28
C THR A 307 14.67 5.61 11.54
N ASN A 308 14.09 5.96 12.70
CA ASN A 308 14.74 5.81 14.00
C ASN A 308 14.97 4.33 14.36
N ARG A 309 13.98 3.46 14.14
CA ARG A 309 14.08 2.02 14.44
C ARG A 309 15.10 1.30 13.58
N LEU A 310 15.23 1.70 12.32
CA LEU A 310 16.24 1.19 11.40
C LEU A 310 17.64 1.68 11.74
N GLY A 311 17.76 2.82 12.45
CA GLY A 311 19.03 3.54 12.59
C GLY A 311 19.52 4.09 11.24
N ALA A 312 18.59 4.50 10.38
CA ALA A 312 18.93 4.91 9.02
C ALA A 312 19.63 6.27 9.02
N GLU A 313 20.82 6.31 8.41
CA GLU A 313 21.59 7.55 8.21
C GLU A 313 21.23 8.23 6.88
N ARG A 314 20.72 7.45 5.93
CA ARG A 314 20.26 7.94 4.63
C ARG A 314 18.85 7.46 4.37
N VAL A 315 17.94 8.40 4.17
CA VAL A 315 16.53 8.11 3.85
C VAL A 315 16.18 8.70 2.49
N ILE A 316 15.51 7.93 1.66
CA ILE A 316 14.99 8.34 0.36
C ILE A 316 13.48 8.17 0.41
N PRO A 317 12.71 9.27 0.51
CA PRO A 317 11.24 9.21 0.44
C PRO A 317 10.81 9.02 -1.01
N LEU A 318 10.22 7.86 -1.28
CA LEU A 318 9.72 7.45 -2.59
C LEU A 318 8.25 7.82 -2.75
N PHE A 319 7.78 7.83 -4.00
CA PHE A 319 6.38 7.97 -4.40
C PHE A 319 5.72 9.30 -4.02
N THR A 320 6.54 10.35 -3.86
CA THR A 320 6.08 11.67 -3.43
C THR A 320 6.69 12.80 -4.23
N ARG A 321 5.92 13.88 -4.39
CA ARG A 321 6.41 15.17 -4.91
C ARG A 321 7.15 15.98 -3.84
N GLU A 322 6.94 15.67 -2.57
CA GLU A 322 7.48 16.42 -1.42
C GLU A 322 8.85 15.89 -0.95
N VAL A 323 9.66 15.30 -1.85
CA VAL A 323 10.90 14.56 -1.52
C VAL A 323 11.80 15.33 -0.54
N ARG A 324 12.10 16.60 -0.85
CA ARG A 324 12.97 17.43 -0.02
C ARG A 324 12.37 17.70 1.36
N ALA A 325 11.12 18.14 1.40
CA ALA A 325 10.45 18.50 2.65
C ALA A 325 10.27 17.28 3.58
N VAL A 326 9.92 16.12 3.01
CA VAL A 326 9.85 14.86 3.77
C VAL A 326 11.24 14.45 4.24
N GLY A 327 12.26 14.47 3.37
CA GLY A 327 13.63 14.11 3.73
C GLY A 327 14.19 14.95 4.88
N GLU A 328 13.97 16.27 4.86
CA GLU A 328 14.35 17.19 5.93
C GLU A 328 13.66 16.80 7.27
N LEU A 329 12.37 16.48 7.25
CA LEU A 329 11.63 16.06 8.46
C LEU A 329 12.05 14.68 9.00
N LEU A 330 12.49 13.77 8.14
CA LEU A 330 12.95 12.43 8.55
C LEU A 330 14.38 12.44 9.10
N THR A 331 15.17 13.47 8.75
CA THR A 331 16.57 13.63 9.19
C THR A 331 16.72 14.66 10.31
N ALA A 332 15.70 15.47 10.57
CA ALA A 332 15.66 16.40 11.68
C ALA A 332 15.74 15.64 13.02
N THR A 333 16.72 16.02 13.83
CA THR A 333 17.07 15.38 15.11
C THR A 333 16.19 15.83 16.29
N GLU A 334 15.13 16.60 16.07
CA GLU A 334 14.27 17.12 17.15
C GLU A 334 12.78 16.79 16.93
N GLU A 335 12.12 16.35 17.99
CA GLU A 335 10.66 16.42 18.11
C GLU A 335 10.28 17.91 18.22
N PRO A 336 9.29 18.42 17.46
CA PRO A 336 8.72 19.71 17.80
C PRO A 336 8.09 19.55 19.18
N ALA A 337 8.59 20.30 20.15
CA ALA A 337 8.04 20.38 21.49
C ALA A 337 6.52 20.54 21.39
N MET A 338 5.78 19.59 21.95
CA MET A 338 4.37 19.84 22.22
C MET A 338 4.32 21.02 23.18
N SER A 339 3.86 22.17 22.69
CA SER A 339 3.51 23.30 23.53
C SER A 339 2.41 22.81 24.47
N GLU A 340 2.76 22.58 25.73
CA GLU A 340 1.78 22.56 26.81
C GLU A 340 1.07 23.90 26.81
N GLU A 341 -0.15 23.95 26.29
CA GLU A 341 -1.06 25.06 26.55
C GLU A 341 -1.41 25.03 28.04
N GLY A 342 -0.71 25.88 28.77
CA GLY A 342 -1.21 26.73 29.84
C GLY A 342 -2.41 26.21 30.62
N SER A 343 -2.11 25.53 31.72
CA SER A 343 -2.93 25.57 32.92
C SER A 343 -2.98 27.02 33.44
N ASP A 344 -4.00 27.78 33.05
CA ASP A 344 -4.41 28.96 33.80
C ASP A 344 -5.52 28.58 34.79
N ALA A 345 -5.07 28.24 36.00
CA ALA A 345 -5.85 28.34 37.21
C ALA A 345 -5.28 29.50 38.04
N ALA A 346 -6.00 30.62 38.11
CA ALA A 346 -6.10 31.52 39.27
C ALA A 346 -6.91 32.78 38.92
N GLY A 347 -8.02 33.01 39.63
CA GLY A 347 -8.80 34.24 39.58
C GLY A 347 -10.25 34.04 40.00
#